data_AF-A0A832HFB5-F1
#
_entry.id   AF-A0A832HFB5-F1
#
_cell.length_a   1.000
_cell.length_b   1.000
_cell.length_c   1.000
_cell.angle_alpha   90.00
_cell.angle_beta   90.00
_cell.angle_gamma   90.00
#
_symmetry.space_group_name_H-M   'P 1'
#
loop_
_entity.id
_entity.type
_entity.pdbx_description
1 polymer ?
#
loop_
_entity_poly.entity_id
_entity_poly.type
_entity_poly.pdbx_seq_one_letter_code
_entity_poly.pdbx_strand_id
1 'polypeptide(L)' 'MQCNIDERGAMARRVWGWLCIAGGVVCAGLGLWLGVWWLWLIAVAAIGGGAFALYEAKKKWCVMRAMGVKTPM' A
#
# COMPACT_ATOMS: atom_id res chain seq x y z
N MET A 1 15.54 0.05 15.49
CA MET A 1 15.14 0.68 14.21
C MET A 1 14.72 2.10 14.51
N GLN A 2 15.24 3.09 13.78
CA GLN A 2 14.98 4.50 14.08
C GLN A 2 13.56 4.87 13.63
N CYS A 3 12.71 5.27 14.58
CA CYS A 3 11.34 5.69 14.30
C CYS A 3 11.38 7.00 13.51
N ASN A 4 10.93 6.99 12.25
CA ASN A 4 11.01 8.15 11.34
C ASN A 4 9.63 8.73 10.99
N ILE A 5 8.56 8.19 11.59
CA ILE A 5 7.18 8.59 11.28
C ILE A 5 6.42 8.81 12.59
N ASP A 6 5.56 9.82 12.60
CA ASP A 6 4.64 10.08 13.70
C ASP A 6 3.53 9.01 13.71
N GLU A 7 2.92 8.72 14.86
CA GLU A 7 1.95 7.64 14.96
C GLU A 7 0.73 7.86 14.05
N ARG A 8 0.38 9.12 13.80
CA ARG A 8 -0.65 9.51 12.83
C ARG A 8 -0.26 9.19 11.39
N GLY A 9 0.98 9.49 11.01
CA GLY A 9 1.52 9.17 9.67
C GLY A 9 1.61 7.66 9.43
N ALA A 10 1.94 6.88 10.47
CA ALA A 10 1.91 5.42 10.40
C ALA A 10 0.48 4.89 10.20
N MET A 11 -0.50 5.44 10.91
CA MET A 11 -1.91 5.05 10.80
C MET A 11 -2.46 5.36 9.40
N ALA A 12 -2.21 6.55 8.87
CA ALA A 12 -2.62 6.93 7.52
C ALA A 12 -2.05 5.96 6.46
N ARG A 13 -0.77 5.58 6.58
CA ARG A 13 -0.14 4.57 5.70
C ARG A 13 -0.79 3.19 5.80
N ARG A 14 -1.17 2.74 7.00
CA ARG A 14 -1.90 1.46 7.17
C ARG A 14 -3.24 1.49 6.47
N VAL A 15 -3.99 2.59 6.61
CA VAL A 15 -5.30 2.76 5.97
C VAL A 15 -5.15 2.76 4.44
N TRP A 16 -4.17 3.50 3.91
CA TRP A 16 -3.87 3.49 2.48
C TRP A 16 -3.43 2.12 1.95
N GLY A 17 -2.60 1.39 2.72
CA GLY A 17 -2.20 0.03 2.37
C GLY A 17 -3.40 -0.94 2.32
N TRP A 18 -4.30 -0.85 3.30
CA TRP A 18 -5.55 -1.62 3.29
C TRP A 18 -6.48 -1.24 2.14
N LEU A 19 -6.61 0.04 1.82
CA LEU A 19 -7.38 0.52 0.66
C LEU A 19 -6.82 -0.03 -0.65
N CYS A 20 -5.49 -0.06 -0.82
CA CYS A 20 -4.86 -0.64 -2.00
C CYS A 20 -5.10 -2.14 -2.11
N ILE A 21 -5.00 -2.89 -1.01
CA ILE A 21 -5.31 -4.33 -1.01
C ILE A 21 -6.79 -4.56 -1.35
N ALA A 22 -7.71 -3.81 -0.74
CA ALA A 22 -9.13 -3.90 -1.03
C ALA A 22 -9.42 -3.60 -2.51
N GLY A 23 -8.82 -2.54 -3.07
CA GLY A 23 -8.92 -2.22 -4.49
C GLY A 23 -8.35 -3.32 -5.40
N GLY A 24 -7.24 -3.94 -5.01
CA GLY A 24 -6.65 -5.07 -5.73
C GLY A 24 -7.55 -6.31 -5.74
N VAL A 25 -8.20 -6.62 -4.61
CA VAL A 25 -9.17 -7.74 -4.52
C VAL A 25 -10.39 -7.47 -5.40
N VAL A 26 -10.92 -6.24 -5.40
CA VAL A 26 -12.02 -5.86 -6.30
C VAL A 26 -11.61 -5.99 -7.77
N CYS A 27 -10.40 -5.53 -8.12
CA CYS A 27 -9.88 -5.70 -9.49
C CYS A 27 -9.72 -7.18 -9.88
N ALA A 28 -9.27 -8.04 -8.96
CA ALA A 28 -9.18 -9.48 -9.21
C ALA A 28 -10.56 -10.11 -9.47
N GLY A 29 -11.55 -9.75 -8.65
CA GLY A 29 -12.95 -10.20 -8.82
C GLY A 29 -13.56 -9.73 -10.13
N LEU A 30 -13.32 -8.48 -10.52
CA LEU A 30 -13.73 -7.93 -11.81
C LEU A 30 -13.02 -8.61 -12.98
N GLY A 31 -11.72 -8.91 -12.84
CA GLY A 31 -10.96 -9.64 -13.86
C GLY A 31 -11.51 -11.06 -14.08
N LEU A 32 -11.92 -11.75 -13.02
CA LEU A 32 -12.60 -13.04 -13.08
C LEU A 32 -13.98 -12.95 -13.75
N TRP A 33 -14.79 -11.95 -13.41
CA TRP A 33 -16.13 -11.80 -13.97
C TRP A 33 -16.09 -11.39 -15.45
N LEU A 34 -15.24 -10.42 -15.80
CA LEU A 34 -15.15 -9.88 -17.16
C LEU A 34 -14.24 -10.71 -18.08
N GLY A 35 -13.52 -11.71 -17.55
CA GLY A 35 -12.55 -12.51 -18.32
C GLY A 35 -11.33 -11.71 -18.79
N VAL A 36 -11.04 -10.56 -18.17
CA VAL A 36 -9.96 -9.66 -18.60
C VAL A 36 -8.67 -9.99 -17.85
N TRP A 37 -7.73 -10.61 -18.54
CA TRP A 37 -6.48 -11.09 -17.96
C TRP A 37 -5.58 -9.96 -17.41
N TRP A 38 -5.61 -8.77 -18.00
CA TRP A 38 -4.76 -7.65 -17.56
C TRP A 38 -5.15 -7.10 -16.17
N LEU A 39 -6.41 -7.28 -15.73
CA LEU A 39 -6.83 -6.89 -14.37
C LEU A 39 -6.13 -7.70 -13.28
N TRP A 40 -5.66 -8.92 -13.58
CA TRP A 40 -4.85 -9.70 -12.64
C TRP A 40 -3.48 -9.07 -12.39
N LEU A 41 -2.86 -8.48 -13.42
CA LEU A 41 -1.59 -7.75 -13.25
C LEU A 41 -1.78 -6.54 -12.34
N ILE A 42 -2.87 -5.80 -12.52
CA ILE A 42 -3.23 -4.65 -11.68
C ILE A 42 -3.51 -5.11 -10.25
N ALA A 43 -4.24 -6.20 -10.08
CA ALA A 43 -4.53 -6.77 -8.77
C ALA A 43 -3.25 -7.18 -8.03
N VAL A 44 -2.32 -7.88 -8.70
CA VAL A 44 -1.03 -8.27 -8.11
C VAL A 44 -0.19 -7.05 -7.75
N ALA A 45 -0.11 -6.05 -8.62
CA ALA A 45 0.61 -4.81 -8.35
C ALA A 45 0.00 -4.03 -7.16
N ALA A 46 -1.33 -3.94 -7.09
CA ALA A 46 -2.04 -3.25 -6.01
C ALA A 46 -1.90 -3.97 -4.66
N ILE A 47 -2.01 -5.31 -4.65
CA ILE A 47 -1.81 -6.11 -3.44
C ILE A 47 -0.36 -6.06 -2.99
N GLY A 48 0.60 -6.17 -3.91
CA GLY A 48 2.03 -6.05 -3.61
C GLY A 48 2.40 -4.68 -3.04
N GLY A 49 1.93 -3.61 -3.68
CA GLY A 49 2.13 -2.23 -3.21
C GLY A 49 1.44 -1.96 -1.87
N GLY A 50 0.23 -2.47 -1.67
CA GLY A 50 -0.49 -2.35 -0.40
C GLY A 50 0.16 -3.12 0.74
N ALA A 51 0.66 -4.33 0.48
CA ALA A 51 1.42 -5.12 1.45
C ALA A 51 2.74 -4.44 1.84
N PHE A 52 3.43 -3.82 0.87
CA PHE A 52 4.64 -3.04 1.12
C PHE A 52 4.34 -1.81 2.01
N ALA A 53 3.27 -1.07 1.72
CA ALA A 53 2.83 0.06 2.53
C ALA A 53 2.46 -0.36 3.97
N LEU A 54 1.85 -1.52 4.15
CA LEU A 54 1.54 -2.10 5.46
C LEU A 54 2.80 -2.52 6.23
N TYR A 55 3.81 -3.07 5.53
CA TYR A 55 5.09 -3.44 6.14
C TYR A 55 5.85 -2.21 6.64
N GLU A 56 5.95 -1.16 5.82
CA GLU A 56 6.53 0.13 6.21
C GLU A 56 5.82 0.70 7.45
N ALA A 57 4.48 0.65 7.45
CA ALA A 57 3.70 1.16 8.56
C ALA A 57 3.80 0.30 9.83
N LYS A 58 3.98 -1.02 9.72
CA LYS A 58 4.26 -1.90 10.88
C LYS A 58 5.61 -1.57 11.51
N LYS A 59 6.64 -1.31 10.69
CA LYS A 59 7.96 -0.91 11.17
C LYS A 59 8.05 0.55 11.65
N LYS A 60 6.95 1.31 11.57
CA LYS A 60 6.92 2.77 11.82
C LYS A 60 8.06 3.48 11.07
N TRP A 61 8.36 3.00 9.86
CA TRP A 61 9.50 3.44 9.07
C TRP A 61 9.05 3.69 7.64
N CYS A 62 9.32 4.91 7.17
CA CYS A 62 9.03 5.33 5.82
C CYS A 62 10.32 5.44 5.01
N VAL A 63 10.43 4.69 3.92
CA VAL A 63 11.54 4.80 2.96
C VAL A 63 11.59 6.19 2.33
N MET A 64 10.46 6.76 1.90
CA MET A 64 10.44 8.09 1.26
C MET A 64 11.01 9.20 2.15
N ARG A 65 10.69 9.19 3.44
CA ARG A 65 11.21 10.17 4.40
C ARG A 65 12.67 9.87 4.77
N ALA A 66 13.11 8.61 4.70
CA ALA A 66 14.52 8.25 4.79
C ALA A 66 15.32 8.68 3.55
N MET A 67 14.68 8.74 2.37
CA MET A 67 15.22 9.31 1.13
C MET A 67 15.11 10.84 1.08
N GLY A 68 14.74 11.51 2.18
CA GLY A 68 14.71 12.97 2.28
C GLY A 68 13.48 13.63 1.66
N VAL A 69 12.47 12.86 1.23
CA VAL A 69 11.20 13.42 0.75
C VAL A 69 10.44 14.00 1.95
N LYS A 70 10.32 15.33 1.99
CA LYS A 70 9.48 16.04 2.95
C LYS A 70 8.02 15.78 2.63
N THR A 71 7.47 14.71 3.18
CA THR A 71 6.03 14.47 3.18
C THR A 71 5.40 15.29 4.30
N PRO A 72 4.33 16.07 4.05
CA PRO A 72 3.65 16.89 5.07
C PRO A 72 2.85 16.06 6.09
N MET A 73 3.10 14.74 6.15
CA MET A 73 2.43 13.78 7.03
C MET A 73 3.35 13.30 8.15
#